data_AF-A0A915JZ56-F1
#
_entry.id   AF-A0A915JZ56-F1
#
_cell.length_a   1.000
_cell.length_b   1.000
_cell.length_c   1.000
_cell.angle_alpha   90.00
_cell.angle_beta   90.00
_cell.angle_gamma   90.00
#
_symmetry.space_group_name_H-M   'P 1'
#
loop_
_entity.id
_entity.type
_entity.pdbx_description
1 polymer ?
#
loop_
_entity_poly.entity_id
_entity_poly.type
_entity_poly.pdbx_seq_one_letter_code
_entity_poly.pdbx_strand_id
1 'polypeptide(L)'
;KHLSAGIPCNSSYRYPEFCSLQDCDYQIRWSVIKNTGDVYFNIIDRVDSDNYWTGIGFNTKGVMENAEVIMAGFMPNSTFLYRTIIFGQNYSMIQLSRKSARRREE
;
A
#
# COMPACT_ATOMS: atom_id res chain seq x y z
N LYS A 1 -20.15 -28.62 5.63
CA LYS A 1 -19.57 -27.28 5.87
C LYS A 1 -18.16 -27.27 5.32
N HIS A 2 -17.96 -26.83 4.07
CA HIS A 2 -16.61 -26.67 3.51
C HIS A 2 -16.02 -25.38 4.07
N LEU A 3 -15.00 -25.48 4.91
CA LEU A 3 -14.09 -24.37 5.17
C LEU A 3 -13.35 -24.10 3.86
N SER A 4 -13.78 -23.09 3.11
CA SER A 4 -12.87 -22.45 2.15
C SER A 4 -11.72 -21.92 2.99
N ALA A 5 -10.57 -22.60 2.94
CA ALA A 5 -9.33 -22.07 3.48
C ALA A 5 -9.14 -20.69 2.84
N GLY A 6 -9.44 -19.64 3.60
CA GLY A 6 -9.43 -18.27 3.09
C GLY A 6 -8.05 -18.01 2.49
N ILE A 7 -8.01 -17.57 1.23
CA ILE A 7 -6.79 -17.09 0.59
C ILE A 7 -6.11 -16.18 1.62
N PRO A 8 -4.83 -16.42 1.97
CA PRO A 8 -4.12 -15.54 2.88
C PRO A 8 -4.34 -14.10 2.42
N CYS A 9 -4.81 -13.22 3.32
CA CYS A 9 -4.97 -11.80 2.99
C CYS A 9 -3.64 -11.13 2.64
N ASN A 10 -2.54 -11.86 2.83
CA ASN A 10 -1.20 -11.52 2.40
C ASN A 10 -1.17 -11.39 0.88
N SER A 11 -0.62 -10.29 0.39
CA SER A 11 -0.45 -10.07 -1.03
C SER A 11 0.74 -9.15 -1.28
N SER A 12 0.99 -8.88 -2.55
CA SER A 12 2.01 -7.96 -2.98
C SER A 12 1.57 -7.20 -4.21
N TYR A 13 2.10 -6.00 -4.37
CA TYR A 13 2.04 -5.24 -5.61
C TYR A 13 3.47 -4.87 -6.02
N ARG A 14 3.69 -4.79 -7.34
CA ARG A 14 4.97 -4.43 -7.92
C ARG A 14 4.77 -3.53 -9.14
N TYR A 15 5.71 -2.63 -9.36
CA TYR A 15 5.76 -1.79 -10.54
C TYR A 15 7.21 -1.70 -11.06
N PRO A 16 7.42 -1.81 -12.39
CA PRO A 16 6.45 -2.19 -13.43
C PRO A 16 5.84 -3.58 -13.20
N GLU A 17 4.72 -3.90 -13.84
CA GLU A 17 4.16 -5.25 -13.70
C GLU A 17 5.19 -6.31 -14.13
N PHE A 18 5.25 -7.43 -13.40
CA PHE A 18 6.15 -8.56 -13.63
C PHE A 18 7.66 -8.31 -13.44
N CYS A 19 8.06 -7.17 -12.88
CA CYS A 19 9.47 -6.95 -12.53
C CYS A 19 10.02 -7.97 -11.51
N SER A 20 11.31 -8.26 -11.64
CA SER A 20 12.07 -9.09 -10.70
C SER A 20 12.38 -8.31 -9.42
N LEU A 21 12.78 -9.00 -8.36
CA LEU A 21 13.09 -8.36 -7.08
C LEU A 21 14.14 -7.24 -7.18
N GLN A 22 15.03 -7.31 -8.17
CA GLN A 22 16.12 -6.35 -8.36
C GLN A 22 15.72 -5.22 -9.33
N ASP A 23 14.77 -5.48 -10.23
CA ASP A 23 14.42 -4.57 -11.31
C ASP A 23 13.14 -3.77 -11.06
N CYS A 24 12.40 -4.07 -9.99
CA CYS A 24 11.23 -3.29 -9.64
C CYS A 24 11.59 -1.90 -9.12
N ASP A 25 10.87 -0.90 -9.63
CA ASP A 25 10.92 0.47 -9.12
C ASP A 25 10.16 0.54 -7.80
N TYR A 26 9.01 -0.12 -7.72
CA TYR A 26 8.19 -0.16 -6.50
C TYR A 26 7.79 -1.58 -6.15
N GLN A 27 7.87 -1.94 -4.88
CA GLN A 27 7.32 -3.16 -4.34
C GLN A 27 6.66 -2.89 -3.00
N ILE A 28 5.48 -3.45 -2.82
CA ILE A 28 4.84 -3.51 -1.52
C ILE A 28 4.36 -4.91 -1.25
N ARG A 29 4.59 -5.37 -0.02
CA ARG A 29 4.09 -6.64 0.49
C ARG A 29 3.34 -6.36 1.77
N TRP A 30 2.27 -7.09 2.00
CA TRP A 30 1.57 -7.01 3.26
C TRP A 30 1.19 -8.36 3.81
N SER A 31 1.12 -8.44 5.13
CA SER A 31 0.66 -9.62 5.87
C SER A 31 -0.30 -9.21 6.97
N VAL A 32 -1.32 -10.04 7.18
CA VAL A 32 -2.29 -9.85 8.26
C VAL A 32 -1.94 -10.77 9.42
N ILE A 33 -1.74 -10.21 10.61
CA ILE A 33 -1.56 -10.98 11.83
C ILE A 33 -2.93 -11.46 12.30
N LYS A 34 -3.20 -12.76 12.15
CA LYS A 34 -4.54 -13.35 12.38
C LYS A 34 -5.10 -13.07 13.78
N ASN A 35 -4.24 -12.95 14.79
CA ASN A 35 -4.66 -12.82 16.18
C ASN A 35 -5.09 -11.39 16.53
N THR A 36 -4.44 -10.38 15.94
CA THR A 36 -4.70 -8.97 16.25
C THR A 36 -5.51 -8.27 15.16
N GLY A 37 -5.50 -8.81 13.94
CA GLY A 37 -6.02 -8.16 12.75
C GLY A 37 -5.08 -7.10 12.17
N ASP A 38 -3.90 -6.89 12.78
CA ASP A 38 -2.93 -5.91 12.31
C ASP A 38 -2.41 -6.25 10.92
N VAL A 39 -2.15 -5.21 10.12
CA VAL A 39 -1.57 -5.35 8.80
C VAL A 39 -0.17 -4.75 8.79
N TYR A 40 0.82 -5.58 8.47
CA TYR A 40 2.21 -5.15 8.33
C TYR A 40 2.50 -4.90 6.86
N PHE A 41 3.00 -3.72 6.54
CA PHE A 41 3.42 -3.34 5.20
C PHE A 41 4.94 -3.29 5.13
N ASN A 42 5.50 -3.89 4.07
CA ASN A 42 6.88 -3.74 3.69
C ASN A 42 6.92 -3.08 2.31
N ILE A 43 7.43 -1.85 2.27
CA ILE A 43 7.59 -1.06 1.05
C ILE A 43 9.07 -1.02 0.70
N ILE A 44 9.38 -1.31 -0.56
CA ILE A 44 10.70 -1.15 -1.16
C ILE A 44 10.48 -0.29 -2.38
N ASP A 45 11.21 0.82 -2.46
CA ASP A 45 11.12 1.76 -3.56
C ASP A 45 12.53 2.14 -4.02
N ARG A 46 12.69 2.34 -5.32
CA ARG A 46 13.96 2.79 -5.90
C ARG A 46 14.05 4.30 -5.72
N VAL A 47 15.01 4.71 -4.90
CA VAL A 47 15.26 6.11 -4.63
C VAL A 47 16.15 6.67 -5.74
N ASP A 48 15.54 7.45 -6.64
CA ASP A 48 16.24 8.07 -7.76
C ASP A 48 16.73 9.50 -7.47
N SER A 49 16.48 10.03 -6.26
CA SER A 49 16.96 11.35 -5.84
C SER A 49 17.06 11.50 -4.32
N ASP A 50 17.89 12.44 -3.87
CA ASP A 50 18.05 12.78 -2.44
C ASP A 50 16.85 13.53 -1.85
N ASN A 51 15.82 13.82 -2.64
CA ASN A 51 14.57 14.46 -2.22
C ASN A 51 13.37 13.73 -2.81
N TYR A 52 12.86 12.76 -2.07
CA TYR A 52 11.93 11.78 -2.57
C TYR A 52 10.95 11.35 -1.47
N TRP A 53 9.75 10.90 -1.84
CA TRP A 53 8.76 10.38 -0.90
C TRP A 53 8.09 9.13 -1.45
N THR A 54 7.77 8.19 -0.55
CA THR A 54 6.96 6.99 -0.81
C THR A 54 5.75 6.98 0.10
N GLY A 55 4.71 6.24 -0.26
CA GLY A 55 3.55 6.09 0.63
C GLY A 55 2.54 5.04 0.20
N ILE A 56 1.56 4.81 1.07
CA ILE A 56 0.39 3.98 0.81
C ILE A 56 -0.87 4.73 1.24
N GLY A 57 -1.88 4.75 0.36
CA GLY A 57 -3.19 5.34 0.61
C GLY A 57 -4.27 4.27 0.81
N PHE A 58 -5.19 4.53 1.74
CA PHE A 58 -6.35 3.71 2.04
C PHE A 58 -7.62 4.51 1.81
N ASN A 59 -8.53 3.98 1.00
CA ASN A 59 -9.92 4.39 1.01
C ASN A 59 -10.85 3.27 0.54
N THR A 60 -12.16 3.50 0.69
CA THR A 60 -13.19 2.52 0.31
C THR A 60 -13.49 2.48 -1.18
N LYS A 61 -13.12 3.54 -1.91
CA LYS A 61 -13.47 3.74 -3.32
C LYS A 61 -12.39 3.23 -4.28
N GLY A 62 -11.20 2.90 -3.78
CA GLY A 62 -10.03 2.66 -4.63
C GLY A 62 -9.81 3.87 -5.53
N VAL A 63 -9.80 5.07 -4.95
CA VAL A 63 -9.35 6.31 -5.59
C VAL A 63 -8.39 7.01 -4.63
N MET A 64 -7.68 8.04 -5.06
CA MET A 64 -6.85 8.81 -4.13
C MET A 64 -7.62 9.86 -3.34
N GLU A 65 -8.70 10.37 -3.91
CA GLU A 65 -9.51 11.40 -3.30
C GLU A 65 -10.04 10.92 -1.94
N ASN A 66 -9.81 11.75 -0.92
CA ASN A 66 -10.20 11.47 0.48
C ASN A 66 -9.59 10.17 1.03
N ALA A 67 -8.39 9.79 0.54
CA ALA A 67 -7.65 8.68 1.11
C ALA A 67 -6.87 9.10 2.35
N GLU A 68 -6.83 8.20 3.33
CA GLU A 68 -5.90 8.28 4.44
C GLU A 68 -4.56 7.71 4.00
N VAL A 69 -3.47 8.42 4.23
CA VAL A 69 -2.17 8.09 3.65
C VAL A 69 -1.11 8.03 4.73
N ILE A 70 -0.29 6.99 4.67
CA ILE A 70 0.97 6.90 5.42
C ILE A 70 2.08 7.19 4.42
N MET A 71 2.89 8.21 4.70
CA MET A 71 3.97 8.64 3.81
C MET A 71 5.30 8.67 4.55
N ALA A 72 6.34 8.21 3.87
CA ALA A 72 7.72 8.37 4.28
C ALA A 72 8.44 9.27 3.28
N GLY A 73 9.06 10.36 3.77
CA GLY A 73 9.86 11.24 2.95
C GLY A 73 11.32 11.22 3.35
N PHE A 74 12.17 11.34 2.35
CA PHE A 74 13.61 11.25 2.41
C PHE A 74 14.18 12.54 1.81
N MET A 75 14.95 13.26 2.61
CA MET A 75 15.69 14.47 2.25
C MET A 75 17.16 14.24 2.61
N PRO A 76 18.12 15.03 2.08
CA PRO A 76 19.55 14.73 2.19
C PRO A 76 20.08 14.49 3.62
N ASN A 77 19.37 14.96 4.65
CA ASN A 77 19.73 14.78 6.06
C ASN A 77 18.53 14.45 6.96
N SER A 78 17.40 14.03 6.39
CA SER A 78 16.18 13.86 7.19
C SER A 78 15.28 12.80 6.59
N THR A 79 14.70 11.99 7.47
CA THR A 79 13.63 11.06 7.13
C THR A 79 12.46 11.32 8.04
N PHE A 80 11.27 11.40 7.47
CA PHE A 80 10.03 11.56 8.23
C PHE A 80 9.04 10.49 7.85
N LEU A 81 8.22 10.07 8.82
CA LEU A 81 7.05 9.23 8.63
C LEU A 81 5.87 9.96 9.24
N TYR A 82 4.82 10.23 8.46
CA TYR A 82 3.59 10.80 9.00
C TYR A 82 2.35 10.25 8.32
N ARG A 83 1.24 10.37 9.04
CA ARG A 83 -0.11 10.04 8.56
C ARG A 83 -0.82 11.32 8.19
N THR A 84 -1.44 11.37 7.01
CA THR A 84 -2.23 12.52 6.54
C THR A 84 -3.49 12.06 5.81
N ILE A 85 -4.34 13.01 5.43
CA ILE A 85 -5.47 12.81 4.54
C ILE A 85 -5.22 13.62 3.28
N ILE A 86 -5.39 13.01 2.10
CA ILE A 86 -5.30 13.72 0.84
C ILE A 86 -6.67 14.25 0.45
N PHE A 87 -6.77 15.58 0.37
CA PHE A 87 -7.95 16.28 -0.13
C PHE A 87 -7.71 16.67 -1.60
N GLY A 88 -8.57 16.21 -2.52
CA GLY A 88 -8.53 16.56 -3.95
C GLY A 88 -8.00 15.46 -4.88
N GLN A 89 -8.05 15.74 -6.19
CA GLN A 89 -7.87 14.75 -7.28
C GLN A 89 -6.48 14.75 -7.94
N ASN A 90 -5.57 15.65 -7.55
CA ASN A 90 -4.37 15.97 -8.37
C ASN A 90 -3.03 15.52 -7.79
N TYR A 91 -3.00 14.47 -6.96
CA TYR A 91 -1.74 13.88 -6.51
C TYR A 91 -1.57 12.53 -7.21
N SER A 92 -0.41 12.29 -7.81
CA SER A 92 -0.08 10.99 -8.41
C SER A 92 0.56 10.10 -7.33
N MET A 93 -0.19 9.13 -6.81
CA MET A 93 0.37 8.05 -5.97
C MET A 93 0.00 6.69 -6.56
N ILE A 94 0.83 5.69 -6.25
CA ILE A 94 0.53 4.30 -6.56
C ILE A 94 -0.65 3.85 -5.68
N GLN A 95 -1.74 3.47 -6.34
CA GLN A 95 -2.99 3.16 -5.68
C GLN A 95 -3.29 1.66 -5.74
N LEU A 96 -3.42 1.04 -4.57
CA LEU A 96 -3.79 -0.37 -4.45
C LEU A 96 -5.29 -0.48 -4.25
N SER A 97 -6.04 -0.79 -5.30
CA SER A 97 -7.45 -1.19 -5.12
C SER A 97 -7.53 -2.72 -5.03
N ARG A 98 -8.01 -3.24 -3.91
CA ARG A 98 -8.53 -4.61 -3.84
C ARG A 98 -10.05 -4.48 -3.82
N LYS A 99 -10.73 -5.00 -4.84
CA LYS A 99 -12.19 -5.19 -4.77
C LYS A 99 -12.45 -6.18 -3.63
N SER A 100 -12.90 -5.69 -2.48
CA SER A 100 -13.32 -6.55 -1.38
C SER A 100 -14.57 -7.31 -1.81
N ALA A 101 -14.53 -8.64 -1.71
CA ALA A 101 -15.72 -9.46 -1.83
C ALA A 101 -16.67 -9.06 -0.69
N ARG A 102 -17.88 -8.61 -1.04
CA ARG A 102 -18.96 -8.32 -0.08
C ARG A 102 -19.14 -9.52 0.84
N ARG A 103 -18.95 -9.32 2.14
CA ARG A 103 -19.51 -10.22 3.15
C ARG A 103 -21.01 -9.96 3.15
N ARG A 104 -21.82 -10.90 2.63
CA ARG A 104 -23.26 -10.88 2.88
C ARG A 104 -23.44 -11.27 4.33
N GLU A 105 -24.10 -10.41 5.10
CA GLU A 105 -24.67 -10.76 6.38
C GLU A 105 -25.94 -11.57 6.11
N GLU A 106 -25.90 -12.87 6.43
CA GLU A 106 -27.04 -13.73 6.75
C GLU A 106 -26.62 -14.69 7.87
#